data_AF-A0A1B8DM16-F1
#
_entry.id   AF-A0A1B8DM16-F1
#
_cell.length_a   1.000
_cell.length_b   1.000
_cell.length_c   1.000
_cell.angle_alpha   90.00
_cell.angle_beta   90.00
_cell.angle_gamma   90.00
#
_symmetry.space_group_name_H-M   'P 1'
#
loop_
_entity.id
_entity.type
_entity.pdbx_description
1 polymer ?
#
loop_
_entity_poly.entity_id
_entity_poly.type
_entity_poly.pdbx_seq_one_letter_code
_entity_poly.pdbx_strand_id
1 'polypeptide(L)'
;MRSASTTALVAALLAIAPAHAFWRLPCRAPLLYERTDPIVNPGATHAHTIMGGNGFSNDMTYADTQASTCSSCTVTKDFSNYWVPNLYLKGQDDSFTSVEQVGGALIYYLQRSDPKDPEYDSGLLAFPEGFRMLAGDPMLRSFSDTLEQRAISFACLGTDTKETNEIPNINCPNGLRAQVFFPSCWDGKNLDSADH
;
A
#
# COMPACT_ATOMS: atom_id res chain seq x y z
N MET A 1 -20.44 50.41 -25.66
CA MET A 1 -20.11 48.98 -25.47
C MET A 1 -19.21 48.89 -24.23
N ARG A 2 -19.77 48.52 -23.06
CA ARG A 2 -19.03 48.53 -21.78
C ARG A 2 -18.65 47.10 -21.37
N SER A 3 -17.36 46.82 -21.45
CA SER A 3 -16.50 46.08 -20.52
C SER A 3 -17.18 45.20 -19.44
N ALA A 4 -17.91 44.15 -19.85
CA ALA A 4 -18.39 43.10 -18.93
C ALA A 4 -17.47 41.85 -18.91
N SER A 5 -16.51 41.75 -19.82
CA SER A 5 -15.77 40.51 -20.06
C SER A 5 -14.54 40.30 -19.17
N THR A 6 -13.93 41.37 -18.67
CA THR A 6 -12.65 41.29 -17.93
C THR A 6 -12.85 40.99 -16.44
N THR A 7 -13.90 41.51 -15.82
CA THR A 7 -14.17 41.37 -14.38
C THR A 7 -14.61 39.95 -14.01
N ALA A 8 -15.35 39.29 -14.89
CA ALA A 8 -15.78 37.89 -14.70
C ALA A 8 -14.61 36.90 -14.76
N LEU A 9 -13.60 37.18 -15.57
CA LEU A 9 -12.41 36.32 -15.70
C LEU A 9 -11.53 36.36 -14.44
N VAL A 10 -11.38 37.54 -13.82
CA VAL A 10 -10.62 37.72 -12.58
C VAL A 10 -11.30 37.03 -11.40
N ALA A 11 -12.64 37.08 -11.32
CA ALA A 11 -13.40 36.38 -10.29
C ALA A 11 -13.30 34.84 -10.43
N ALA A 12 -13.24 34.31 -11.65
CA ALA A 12 -13.07 32.87 -11.90
C ALA A 12 -11.67 32.35 -11.52
N LEU A 13 -10.62 33.16 -11.72
CA LEU A 13 -9.24 32.84 -11.30
C LEU A 13 -9.07 32.83 -9.78
N LEU A 14 -9.82 33.67 -9.06
CA LEU A 14 -9.84 33.70 -7.59
C LEU A 14 -10.63 32.54 -6.96
N ALA A 15 -11.38 31.78 -7.76
CA ALA A 15 -12.15 30.62 -7.31
C ALA A 15 -11.38 29.29 -7.44
N ILE A 16 -10.10 29.32 -7.82
CA ILE A 16 -9.24 28.13 -7.86
C ILE A 16 -8.86 27.79 -6.41
N ALA A 17 -9.71 27.01 -5.74
CA ALA A 17 -9.36 26.38 -4.48
C ALA A 17 -8.34 25.25 -4.73
N PRO A 18 -7.34 25.06 -3.86
CA PRO A 18 -6.44 23.91 -3.95
C PRO A 18 -7.25 22.63 -3.79
N ALA A 19 -7.12 21.71 -4.75
CA ALA A 19 -7.70 20.38 -4.63
C ALA A 19 -6.73 19.47 -3.87
N HIS A 20 -7.11 19.07 -2.65
CA HIS A 20 -6.42 17.99 -1.95
C HIS A 20 -6.86 16.66 -2.56
N ALA A 21 -6.14 16.22 -3.58
CA ALA A 21 -6.40 14.97 -4.27
C ALA A 21 -5.53 13.85 -3.68
N PHE A 22 -6.03 12.62 -3.76
CA PHE A 22 -5.24 11.42 -3.56
C PHE A 22 -5.43 10.50 -4.76
N TRP A 23 -4.40 9.73 -5.04
CA TRP A 23 -4.42 8.76 -6.12
C TRP A 23 -4.71 7.37 -5.57
N ARG A 24 -5.55 6.61 -6.29
CA ARG A 24 -5.89 5.23 -5.96
C ARG A 24 -5.56 4.36 -7.14
N LEU A 25 -4.82 3.28 -6.90
CA LEU A 25 -4.49 2.28 -7.90
C LEU A 25 -5.15 0.96 -7.51
N PRO A 26 -6.27 0.57 -8.16
CA PRO A 26 -6.87 -0.73 -7.94
C PRO A 26 -6.05 -1.83 -8.62
N CYS A 27 -5.66 -2.83 -7.85
CA CYS A 27 -5.04 -4.07 -8.31
C CYS A 27 -6.02 -5.21 -8.03
N ARG A 28 -6.87 -5.50 -9.02
CA ARG A 28 -8.10 -6.29 -8.81
C ARG A 28 -7.85 -7.78 -8.59
N ALA A 29 -6.71 -8.28 -9.06
CA ALA A 29 -6.32 -9.66 -8.90
C ALA A 29 -4.84 -9.74 -8.53
N PRO A 30 -4.45 -10.73 -7.72
CA PRO A 30 -3.05 -11.07 -7.53
C PRO A 30 -2.38 -11.47 -8.84
N LEU A 31 -1.12 -11.07 -8.96
CA LEU A 31 -0.23 -11.58 -9.98
C LEU A 31 0.12 -13.05 -9.69
N LEU A 32 0.50 -13.35 -8.44
CA LEU A 32 0.84 -14.69 -7.97
C LEU A 32 0.73 -14.82 -6.44
N TYR A 33 0.76 -16.07 -5.96
CA TYR A 33 0.80 -16.44 -4.54
C TYR A 33 2.01 -17.34 -4.30
N GLU A 34 3.03 -16.86 -3.61
CA GLU A 34 4.29 -17.59 -3.51
C GLU A 34 5.07 -17.28 -2.24
N ARG A 35 5.99 -18.18 -1.87
CA ARG A 35 6.93 -18.04 -0.77
C ARG A 35 8.15 -17.23 -1.21
N THR A 36 7.95 -15.94 -1.40
CA THR A 36 8.93 -15.00 -1.93
C THR A 36 8.80 -13.66 -1.22
N ASP A 37 9.93 -13.06 -0.83
CA ASP A 37 9.98 -11.74 -0.22
C ASP A 37 11.35 -11.09 -0.52
N PRO A 38 11.45 -10.34 -1.62
CA PRO A 38 12.73 -9.77 -2.07
C PRO A 38 13.31 -8.70 -1.11
N ILE A 39 12.56 -8.29 -0.09
CA ILE A 39 13.00 -7.34 0.94
C ILE A 39 13.47 -8.12 2.16
N VAL A 40 12.57 -8.76 2.92
CA VAL A 40 12.92 -9.30 4.25
C VAL A 40 13.52 -10.70 4.18
N ASN A 41 13.02 -11.54 3.28
CA ASN A 41 13.41 -12.94 3.21
C ASN A 41 13.23 -13.50 1.80
N PRO A 42 14.25 -13.41 0.93
CA PRO A 42 14.15 -13.88 -0.45
C PRO A 42 13.81 -15.38 -0.60
N GLY A 43 13.83 -16.19 0.47
CA GLY A 43 13.33 -17.57 0.48
C GLY A 43 12.06 -17.77 1.31
N ALA A 44 11.27 -16.72 1.52
CA ALA A 44 10.23 -16.53 2.54
C ALA A 44 9.71 -17.80 3.25
N THR A 45 9.74 -17.78 4.58
CA THR A 45 9.20 -18.87 5.43
C THR A 45 7.67 -18.99 5.38
N HIS A 46 6.98 -18.03 4.75
CA HIS A 46 5.53 -18.01 4.54
C HIS A 46 5.19 -17.47 3.14
N ALA A 47 3.92 -17.60 2.73
CA ALA A 47 3.48 -17.16 1.42
C ALA A 47 2.96 -15.71 1.45
N HIS A 48 3.13 -15.02 0.32
CA HIS A 48 2.63 -13.67 0.09
C HIS A 48 1.66 -13.65 -1.10
N THR A 49 0.63 -12.80 -0.99
CA THR A 49 -0.18 -12.41 -2.13
C THR A 49 0.51 -11.23 -2.80
N ILE A 50 0.90 -11.38 -4.06
CA ILE A 50 1.70 -10.38 -4.78
C ILE A 50 0.88 -9.73 -5.89
N MET A 51 1.03 -8.42 -6.06
CA MET A 51 0.37 -7.60 -7.06
C MET A 51 1.36 -6.67 -7.75
N GLY A 52 0.99 -6.16 -8.93
CA GLY A 52 1.80 -5.22 -9.69
C GLY A 52 2.43 -5.82 -10.94
N GLY A 53 3.61 -5.33 -11.29
CA GLY A 53 4.35 -5.71 -12.50
C GLY A 53 4.82 -7.17 -12.51
N ASN A 54 4.91 -7.80 -13.69
CA ASN A 54 5.32 -9.20 -13.82
C ASN A 54 6.83 -9.47 -13.77
N GLY A 55 7.67 -8.45 -13.59
CA GLY A 55 9.12 -8.57 -13.34
C GLY A 55 9.48 -8.94 -11.90
N PHE A 56 8.57 -9.56 -11.14
CA PHE A 56 8.77 -9.87 -9.72
C PHE A 56 9.55 -11.17 -9.54
N SER A 57 10.62 -11.13 -8.74
CA SER A 57 11.43 -12.30 -8.34
C SER A 57 12.18 -12.03 -7.03
N ASN A 58 12.71 -13.08 -6.40
CA ASN A 58 13.49 -13.00 -5.15
C ASN A 58 14.70 -12.06 -5.21
N ASP A 59 15.28 -11.90 -6.40
CA ASP A 59 16.49 -11.14 -6.69
C ASP A 59 16.22 -9.92 -7.59
N MET A 60 14.95 -9.48 -7.71
CA MET A 60 14.56 -8.42 -8.62
C MET A 60 15.28 -7.10 -8.33
N THR A 61 15.74 -6.46 -9.40
CA THR A 61 16.28 -5.10 -9.41
C THR A 61 15.24 -4.11 -9.93
N TYR A 62 15.55 -2.81 -9.85
CA TYR A 62 14.75 -1.81 -10.53
C TYR A 62 14.63 -2.09 -12.03
N ALA A 63 15.71 -2.52 -12.70
CA ALA A 63 15.68 -2.82 -14.13
C ALA A 63 14.70 -3.97 -14.46
N ASP A 64 14.60 -4.98 -13.60
CA ASP A 64 13.66 -6.09 -13.77
C ASP A 64 12.21 -5.62 -13.65
N THR A 65 11.91 -4.73 -12.69
CA THR A 65 10.57 -4.12 -12.59
C THR A 65 10.24 -3.31 -13.86
N GLN A 66 11.19 -2.51 -14.38
CA GLN A 66 10.97 -1.71 -15.59
C GLN A 66 10.88 -2.57 -16.87
N ALA A 67 11.43 -3.78 -16.86
CA ALA A 67 11.29 -4.75 -17.95
C ALA A 67 9.94 -5.48 -17.95
N SER A 68 9.07 -5.23 -16.97
CA SER A 68 7.72 -5.79 -16.92
C SER A 68 6.94 -5.49 -18.20
N THR A 69 6.20 -6.49 -18.67
CA THR A 69 5.36 -6.41 -19.88
C THR A 69 3.87 -6.29 -19.54
N CYS A 70 3.48 -6.61 -18.30
CA CYS A 70 2.13 -6.44 -17.80
C CYS A 70 2.13 -6.08 -16.30
N SER A 71 0.97 -5.67 -15.81
CA SER A 71 0.72 -5.38 -14.39
C SER A 71 -0.68 -5.87 -14.01
N SER A 72 -0.83 -6.38 -12.79
CA SER A 72 -2.14 -6.78 -12.25
C SER A 72 -2.99 -5.58 -11.77
N CYS A 73 -2.43 -4.37 -11.86
CA CYS A 73 -3.07 -3.11 -11.49
C CYS A 73 -3.72 -2.41 -12.69
N THR A 74 -4.67 -1.51 -12.40
CA THR A 74 -5.48 -0.84 -13.43
C THR A 74 -4.64 0.07 -14.34
N VAL A 75 -3.58 0.68 -13.80
CA VAL A 75 -2.59 1.39 -14.61
C VAL A 75 -1.54 0.40 -15.05
N THR A 76 -1.66 -0.06 -16.30
CA THR A 76 -0.79 -1.11 -16.86
C THR A 76 0.65 -0.66 -17.13
N LYS A 77 0.95 0.62 -16.88
CA LYS A 77 2.31 1.21 -16.94
C LYS A 77 2.92 1.40 -15.55
N ASP A 78 2.19 1.05 -14.50
CA ASP A 78 2.72 0.96 -13.15
C ASP A 78 3.28 -0.45 -12.94
N PHE A 79 4.60 -0.51 -12.75
CA PHE A 79 5.35 -1.73 -12.52
C PHE A 79 5.89 -1.85 -11.10
N SER A 80 5.42 -1.02 -10.17
CA SER A 80 5.64 -1.25 -8.75
C SER A 80 5.04 -2.59 -8.34
N ASN A 81 5.67 -3.25 -7.37
CA ASN A 81 5.18 -4.48 -6.78
C ASN A 81 4.73 -4.23 -5.34
N TYR A 82 3.61 -4.84 -4.97
CA TYR A 82 3.05 -4.78 -3.62
C TYR A 82 2.71 -6.19 -3.18
N TRP A 83 3.08 -6.55 -1.95
CA TRP A 83 2.76 -7.85 -1.41
C TRP A 83 2.41 -7.77 0.06
N VAL A 84 1.54 -8.68 0.49
CA VAL A 84 1.09 -8.83 1.88
C VAL A 84 1.06 -10.32 2.24
N PRO A 85 1.26 -10.69 3.52
CA PRO A 85 1.22 -12.08 3.94
C PRO A 85 -0.12 -12.73 3.57
N ASN A 86 -0.09 -13.94 3.03
CA ASN A 86 -1.29 -14.72 2.79
C ASN A 86 -1.94 -15.10 4.13
N LEU A 87 -3.21 -14.76 4.29
CA LEU A 87 -4.00 -15.22 5.42
C LEU A 87 -4.43 -16.68 5.20
N TYR A 88 -4.32 -17.48 6.25
CA TYR A 88 -4.79 -18.86 6.26
C TYR A 88 -5.73 -19.09 7.43
N LEU A 89 -6.80 -19.84 7.18
CA LEU A 89 -7.63 -20.42 8.23
C LEU A 89 -6.99 -21.74 8.69
N LYS A 90 -6.72 -21.84 9.99
CA LYS A 90 -6.30 -23.09 10.61
C LYS A 90 -7.53 -23.92 11.02
N GLY A 91 -7.70 -25.08 10.42
CA GLY A 91 -8.77 -26.03 10.75
C GLY A 91 -8.54 -26.72 12.10
N GLN A 92 -9.59 -27.38 12.61
CA GLN A 92 -9.50 -28.18 13.84
C GLN A 92 -8.59 -29.41 13.69
N ASP A 93 -8.36 -29.84 12.45
CA ASP A 93 -7.48 -30.93 12.05
C ASP A 93 -6.04 -30.47 11.78
N ASP A 94 -5.67 -29.27 12.23
CA ASP A 94 -4.39 -28.60 11.96
C ASP A 94 -4.09 -28.31 10.47
N SER A 95 -5.05 -28.50 9.57
CA SER A 95 -4.92 -28.11 8.17
C SER A 95 -4.94 -26.58 8.01
N PHE A 96 -4.32 -26.08 6.95
CA PHE A 96 -4.35 -24.66 6.58
C PHE A 96 -5.05 -24.48 5.25
N THR A 97 -6.12 -23.69 5.23
CA THR A 97 -6.82 -23.30 4.00
C THR A 97 -6.55 -21.84 3.72
N SER A 98 -6.10 -21.51 2.51
CA SER A 98 -5.87 -20.11 2.12
C SER A 98 -7.17 -19.33 2.14
N VAL A 99 -7.15 -18.14 2.74
CA VAL A 99 -8.27 -17.20 2.69
C VAL A 99 -8.19 -16.45 1.37
N GLU A 100 -9.22 -16.58 0.56
CA GLU A 100 -9.29 -15.91 -0.74
C GLU A 100 -9.33 -14.38 -0.58
N GLN A 101 -8.45 -13.69 -1.30
CA GLN A 101 -8.45 -12.23 -1.36
C GLN A 101 -9.42 -11.74 -2.44
N VAL A 102 -10.67 -11.50 -2.05
CA VAL A 102 -11.72 -10.99 -2.94
C VAL A 102 -11.54 -9.49 -3.18
N GLY A 103 -11.41 -9.09 -4.45
CA GLY A 103 -11.26 -7.68 -4.84
C GLY A 103 -9.82 -7.16 -4.89
N GLY A 104 -8.84 -8.01 -4.54
CA GLY A 104 -7.41 -7.69 -4.62
C GLY A 104 -6.99 -6.61 -3.61
N ALA A 105 -6.17 -5.65 -4.05
CA ALA A 105 -5.72 -4.52 -3.23
C ALA A 105 -6.08 -3.20 -3.89
N LEU A 106 -6.22 -2.18 -3.04
CA LEU A 106 -6.38 -0.80 -3.45
C LEU A 106 -5.25 0.01 -2.85
N ILE A 107 -4.29 0.38 -3.68
CA ILE A 107 -3.11 1.14 -3.25
C ILE A 107 -3.48 2.62 -3.19
N TYR A 108 -3.20 3.26 -2.06
CA TYR A 108 -3.48 4.67 -1.84
C TYR A 108 -2.17 5.46 -1.82
N TYR A 109 -2.06 6.41 -2.74
CA TYR A 109 -1.03 7.43 -2.74
C TYR A 109 -1.64 8.72 -2.20
N LEU A 110 -1.43 8.95 -0.90
CA LEU A 110 -1.98 10.09 -0.20
C LEU A 110 -0.95 11.23 -0.23
N GLN A 111 -1.36 12.41 -0.69
CA GLN A 111 -0.53 13.62 -0.65
C GLN A 111 -0.54 14.19 0.76
N ARG A 112 0.14 13.51 1.69
CA ARG A 112 0.32 13.96 3.08
C ARG A 112 1.69 14.62 3.19
N SER A 113 1.76 15.71 3.93
CA SER A 113 3.01 16.33 4.35
C SER A 113 3.11 16.27 5.88
N ASP A 114 4.31 16.03 6.38
CA ASP A 114 4.62 16.11 7.80
C ASP A 114 5.77 17.12 7.96
N PRO A 115 5.60 18.22 8.72
CA PRO A 115 6.69 19.14 9.02
C PRO A 115 7.92 18.52 9.70
N LYS A 116 7.82 17.27 10.18
CA LYS A 116 8.92 16.49 10.73
C LYS A 116 9.68 15.67 9.68
N ASP A 117 9.19 15.61 8.44
CA ASP A 117 9.89 14.97 7.32
C ASP A 117 11.21 15.72 7.06
N PRO A 118 12.36 15.01 7.02
CA PRO A 118 13.64 15.62 6.66
C PRO A 118 13.61 16.40 5.34
N GLU A 119 12.75 16.00 4.40
CA GLU A 119 12.60 16.62 3.08
C GLU A 119 11.33 17.47 2.98
N TYR A 120 10.73 17.91 4.11
CA TYR A 120 9.50 18.69 4.11
C TYR A 120 9.54 19.93 3.21
N ASP A 121 10.66 20.67 3.23
CA ASP A 121 10.86 21.88 2.42
C ASP A 121 10.96 21.57 0.91
N SER A 122 11.32 20.34 0.55
CA SER A 122 11.37 19.85 -0.83
C SER A 122 9.98 19.49 -1.38
N GLY A 123 8.95 19.45 -0.51
CA GLY A 123 7.58 19.11 -0.87
C GLY A 123 7.39 17.62 -1.17
N LEU A 124 6.38 17.29 -1.97
CA LEU A 124 6.10 15.90 -2.33
C LEU A 124 7.08 15.42 -3.41
N LEU A 125 7.92 14.45 -3.05
CA LEU A 125 8.89 13.83 -3.95
C LEU A 125 8.33 12.55 -4.57
N ALA A 126 8.73 12.27 -5.82
CA ALA A 126 8.49 10.96 -6.42
C ALA A 126 9.41 9.91 -5.79
N PHE A 127 8.94 8.66 -5.69
CA PHE A 127 9.79 7.58 -5.20
C PHE A 127 11.04 7.45 -6.09
N PRO A 128 12.24 7.41 -5.51
CA PRO A 128 13.46 7.22 -6.27
C PRO A 128 13.55 5.81 -6.87
N GLU A 129 14.42 5.64 -7.86
CA GLU A 129 14.67 4.33 -8.47
C GLU A 129 15.15 3.32 -7.41
N GLY A 130 14.59 2.11 -7.43
CA GLY A 130 14.96 1.05 -6.49
C GLY A 130 14.44 1.22 -5.07
N PHE A 131 13.57 2.20 -4.82
CA PHE A 131 12.99 2.41 -3.49
C PHE A 131 12.19 1.20 -2.99
N ARG A 132 12.47 0.78 -1.76
CA ARG A 132 11.84 -0.33 -1.07
C ARG A 132 11.38 0.13 0.31
N MET A 133 10.21 -0.32 0.72
CA MET A 133 9.69 -0.05 2.05
C MET A 133 8.96 -1.26 2.60
N LEU A 134 9.10 -1.42 3.92
CA LEU A 134 8.31 -2.33 4.73
C LEU A 134 7.42 -1.52 5.68
N ALA A 135 6.26 -2.09 6.02
CA ALA A 135 5.41 -1.59 7.08
C ALA A 135 4.86 -2.76 7.90
N GLY A 136 4.89 -2.61 9.22
CA GLY A 136 4.57 -3.69 10.15
C GLY A 136 5.81 -4.44 10.63
N ASP A 137 5.58 -5.43 11.49
CA ASP A 137 6.59 -6.34 12.01
C ASP A 137 5.99 -7.76 12.02
N PRO A 138 6.55 -8.72 11.27
CA PRO A 138 6.01 -10.07 11.16
C PRO A 138 6.18 -10.91 12.44
N MET A 139 6.93 -10.44 13.44
CA MET A 139 7.17 -11.13 14.70
C MET A 139 6.22 -10.70 15.82
N LEU A 140 5.49 -9.60 15.65
CA LEU A 140 4.53 -9.14 16.64
C LEU A 140 3.26 -10.01 16.66
N ARG A 141 2.76 -10.29 17.88
CA ARG A 141 1.62 -11.21 18.12
C ARG A 141 0.50 -10.59 18.96
N SER A 142 0.70 -9.40 19.50
CA SER A 142 -0.23 -8.71 20.40
C SER A 142 -0.04 -7.21 20.30
N PHE A 143 -1.11 -6.43 20.43
CA PHE A 143 -1.02 -4.98 20.31
C PHE A 143 -0.22 -4.31 21.45
N SER A 144 0.72 -3.42 21.12
CA SER A 144 1.67 -2.73 21.99
C SER A 144 1.92 -1.27 21.56
N ASP A 145 1.06 -0.70 20.72
CA ASP A 145 1.10 0.71 20.26
C ASP A 145 2.47 1.20 19.77
N THR A 146 3.18 0.35 19.02
CA THR A 146 4.40 0.75 18.29
C THR A 146 4.04 1.31 16.92
N LEU A 147 5.00 1.92 16.21
CA LEU A 147 4.76 2.44 14.86
C LEU A 147 4.36 1.32 13.90
N GLU A 148 5.04 0.19 14.01
CA GLU A 148 4.87 -1.00 13.19
C GLU A 148 3.46 -1.56 13.36
N GLN A 149 2.94 -1.61 14.58
CA GLN A 149 1.59 -2.13 14.80
C GLN A 149 0.48 -1.13 14.51
N ARG A 150 0.71 0.17 14.73
CA ARG A 150 -0.24 1.20 14.30
C ARG A 150 -0.41 1.21 12.78
N ALA A 151 0.57 0.72 12.04
CA ALA A 151 0.48 0.58 10.58
C ALA A 151 -0.54 -0.47 10.15
N ILE A 152 -0.88 -1.45 11.00
CA ILE A 152 -1.74 -2.58 10.64
C ILE A 152 -3.10 -2.45 11.30
N SER A 153 -4.16 -2.53 10.50
CA SER A 153 -5.52 -2.48 10.99
C SER A 153 -6.48 -3.34 10.16
N PHE A 154 -7.63 -3.67 10.75
CA PHE A 154 -8.64 -4.56 10.21
C PHE A 154 -10.02 -3.98 10.38
N ALA A 155 -10.79 -3.97 9.29
CA ALA A 155 -12.19 -3.57 9.29
C ALA A 155 -13.07 -4.76 8.95
N CYS A 156 -14.02 -5.05 9.84
CA CYS A 156 -15.09 -6.02 9.58
C CYS A 156 -16.18 -5.36 8.74
N LEU A 157 -16.35 -5.78 7.49
CA LEU A 157 -17.29 -5.12 6.58
C LEU A 157 -18.70 -5.66 6.78
N GLY A 158 -19.69 -4.77 6.71
CA GLY A 158 -21.10 -5.12 6.90
C GLY A 158 -21.56 -5.11 8.36
N THR A 159 -20.79 -4.48 9.25
CA THR A 159 -21.11 -4.27 10.67
C THR A 159 -20.81 -2.81 11.07
N ASP A 160 -21.31 -2.37 12.23
CA ASP A 160 -21.00 -1.05 12.82
C ASP A 160 -19.75 -1.08 13.72
N THR A 161 -18.95 -2.13 13.65
CA THR A 161 -17.74 -2.24 14.46
C THR A 161 -16.66 -1.32 13.94
N LYS A 162 -16.00 -0.59 14.85
CA LYS A 162 -14.84 0.23 14.51
C LYS A 162 -13.69 -0.65 14.01
N GLU A 163 -12.83 -0.06 13.21
CA GLU A 163 -11.55 -0.66 12.80
C GLU A 163 -10.69 -0.97 14.03
N THR A 164 -9.98 -2.11 14.00
CA THR A 164 -9.18 -2.64 15.10
C THR A 164 -7.77 -2.98 14.64
N ASN A 165 -6.80 -3.01 15.56
CA ASN A 165 -5.43 -3.48 15.26
C ASN A 165 -5.29 -5.02 15.38
N GLU A 166 -6.40 -5.71 15.60
CA GLU A 166 -6.48 -7.17 15.68
C GLU A 166 -7.56 -7.66 14.72
N ILE A 167 -7.44 -8.91 14.26
CA ILE A 167 -8.48 -9.53 13.45
C ILE A 167 -9.75 -9.65 14.32
N PRO A 168 -10.89 -9.05 13.92
CA PRO A 168 -12.12 -9.10 14.69
C PRO A 168 -12.59 -10.53 14.93
N ASN A 169 -12.90 -10.89 16.18
CA ASN A 169 -13.48 -12.19 16.54
C ASN A 169 -15.01 -12.23 16.34
N ILE A 170 -15.47 -11.71 15.21
CA ILE A 170 -16.88 -11.68 14.82
C ILE A 170 -16.99 -12.05 13.34
N ASN A 171 -18.16 -12.54 12.94
CA ASN A 171 -18.43 -12.77 11.53
C ASN A 171 -18.55 -11.43 10.80
N CYS A 172 -17.85 -11.30 9.67
CA CYS A 172 -17.87 -10.11 8.82
C CYS A 172 -18.71 -10.39 7.56
N PRO A 173 -19.99 -9.97 7.51
CA PRO A 173 -20.91 -10.38 6.44
C PRO A 173 -20.43 -10.01 5.03
N ASN A 174 -19.69 -8.90 4.91
CA ASN A 174 -19.16 -8.42 3.63
C ASN A 174 -17.63 -8.61 3.52
N GLY A 175 -17.05 -9.48 4.35
CA GLY A 175 -15.63 -9.80 4.36
C GLY A 175 -14.78 -8.96 5.31
N LEU A 176 -13.50 -9.34 5.41
CA LEU A 176 -12.49 -8.66 6.21
C LEU A 176 -11.63 -7.79 5.29
N ARG A 177 -11.44 -6.52 5.65
CA ARG A 177 -10.44 -5.65 5.00
C ARG A 177 -9.25 -5.49 5.92
N ALA A 178 -8.09 -5.97 5.50
CA ALA A 178 -6.81 -5.60 6.10
C ALA A 178 -6.29 -4.30 5.48
N GLN A 179 -5.64 -3.48 6.29
CA GLN A 179 -5.04 -2.21 5.89
C GLN A 179 -3.62 -2.12 6.44
N VAL A 180 -2.72 -1.65 5.58
CA VAL A 180 -1.31 -1.40 5.89
C VAL A 180 -1.01 0.05 5.56
N PHE A 181 -0.59 0.82 6.56
CA PHE A 181 -0.14 2.20 6.41
C PHE A 181 1.38 2.25 6.33
N PHE A 182 1.89 2.60 5.16
CA PHE A 182 3.31 2.82 4.97
C PHE A 182 3.76 4.17 5.55
N PRO A 183 5.03 4.28 6.00
CA PRO A 183 5.63 5.55 6.39
C PRO A 183 5.47 6.61 5.29
N SER A 184 5.22 7.86 5.70
CA SER A 184 5.09 8.98 4.76
C SER A 184 6.40 9.76 4.59
N CYS A 185 7.42 9.48 5.40
CA CYS A 185 8.71 10.16 5.36
C CYS A 185 9.83 9.22 4.89
N TRP A 186 10.81 9.81 4.23
CA TRP A 186 12.04 9.17 3.76
C TRP A 186 13.21 10.11 4.05
N ASP A 187 14.39 9.58 4.35
CA ASP A 187 15.55 10.39 4.76
C ASP A 187 16.29 11.07 3.60
N GLY A 188 15.73 11.00 2.38
CA GLY A 188 16.31 11.58 1.17
C GLY A 188 17.50 10.80 0.60
N LYS A 189 17.90 9.67 1.22
CA LYS A 189 19.17 8.99 0.92
C LYS A 189 19.05 7.49 0.75
N ASN A 190 18.45 6.79 1.72
CA ASN A 190 18.51 5.33 1.80
C ASN A 190 17.34 4.68 1.06
N LEU A 191 17.63 3.98 -0.04
CA LEU A 191 16.61 3.33 -0.86
C LEU A 191 16.10 2.02 -0.26
N ASP A 192 16.86 1.48 0.69
CA ASP A 192 16.64 0.23 1.39
C ASP A 192 17.34 0.29 2.76
N SER A 193 16.97 -0.59 3.69
CA SER A 193 17.58 -0.71 5.02
C SER A 193 18.11 -2.13 5.23
N ALA A 194 19.18 -2.34 5.99
CA ALA A 194 19.66 -3.70 6.25
C ALA A 194 18.79 -4.46 7.27
N ASP A 195 17.95 -3.73 7.99
CA ASP A 195 17.15 -4.15 9.13
C ASP A 195 15.65 -3.90 8.90
N HIS A 196 15.19 -3.90 7.65
CA HIS A 196 13.75 -4.06 7.43
C HIS A 196 13.20 -5.24 8.23
#